data_AF-A0A327NFT4-F1
#
_entry.id   AF-A0A327NFT4-F1
#
_cell.length_a   1.000
_cell.length_b   1.000
_cell.length_c   1.000
_cell.angle_alpha   90.00
_cell.angle_beta   90.00
_cell.angle_gamma   90.00
#
_symmetry.space_group_name_H-M   'P 1'
#
loop_
_entity.id
_entity.type
_entity.pdbx_description
1 polymer ?
#
loop_
_entity_poly.entity_id
_entity_poly.type
_entity_poly.pdbx_seq_one_letter_code
_entity_poly.pdbx_strand_id
1 'polypeptide(L)'
;MPNGLDILQIRQHFAAAVTEFADLHLSADEDVSNLNDPTYVGSLKGMAVVKEKIAKTVPINFYKPGDIITNLESKLGIRFYVLGPPTSIDAIHMESAPSNKPNEAYQHSHNNTRTNSEAFTAAILNPGASHILPFDEAFLDLESQLEYKAEPSQKAIYERENWRTINHDWLNSAGSLALRMNSSTNNLSLALAIEFVGSGRIMLFPGDAEYGSWASWHDIVWTTKGKDDKPLETSALLNQTVFYKVAHHLSHNGSAKLRGVEMMTHPDLAAMATLDYDRISPGWTSTMPNRDLVAALLTRTKGRFMIMNEKGLFVDQAAKKEPLSTKIKEVREQLMSSEEQKEFKKAFTVDPGNLYLEYRVEAQSKS
;
A
#
# COMPACT_ATOMS: atom_id res chain seq x y z
N MET A 1 13.14 -32.39 -8.11
CA MET A 1 11.74 -32.76 -7.84
C MET A 1 11.58 -32.89 -6.33
N PRO A 2 10.51 -32.36 -5.72
CA PRO A 2 10.30 -32.50 -4.28
C PRO A 2 10.20 -33.98 -3.92
N ASN A 3 10.79 -34.38 -2.79
CA ASN A 3 10.70 -35.75 -2.31
C ASN A 3 9.30 -36.02 -1.70
N GLY A 4 8.97 -37.27 -1.38
CA GLY A 4 7.66 -37.63 -0.84
C GLY A 4 7.32 -37.00 0.51
N LEU A 5 8.32 -36.62 1.31
CA LEU A 5 8.15 -35.92 2.58
C LEU A 5 7.82 -34.44 2.36
N ASP A 6 8.45 -33.80 1.37
CA ASP A 6 8.15 -32.40 0.99
C ASP A 6 6.69 -32.28 0.51
N ILE A 7 6.22 -33.24 -0.29
CA ILE A 7 4.82 -33.27 -0.78
C ILE A 7 3.83 -33.48 0.36
N LEU A 8 4.17 -34.30 1.36
CA LEU A 8 3.33 -34.53 2.53
C LEU A 8 3.23 -33.27 3.40
N GLN A 9 4.35 -32.59 3.65
CA GLN A 9 4.38 -31.33 4.39
C GLN A 9 3.57 -30.25 3.67
N ILE A 10 3.72 -30.10 2.35
CA ILE A 10 2.91 -29.16 1.54
C ILE A 10 1.42 -29.43 1.73
N ARG A 11 1.00 -30.69 1.70
CA ARG A 11 -0.42 -31.07 1.88
C ARG A 11 -0.93 -30.81 3.30
N GLN A 12 -0.10 -31.05 4.31
CA GLN A 12 -0.45 -30.78 5.71
C GLN A 12 -0.59 -29.27 5.97
N HIS A 13 0.33 -28.45 5.43
CA HIS A 13 0.24 -26.99 5.52
C HIS A 13 -0.99 -26.45 4.79
N PHE A 14 -1.27 -26.97 3.59
CA PHE A 14 -2.47 -26.58 2.85
C PHE A 14 -3.75 -26.95 3.60
N ALA A 15 -3.82 -28.16 4.18
CA ALA A 15 -4.97 -28.58 4.98
C ALA A 15 -5.14 -27.70 6.23
N ALA A 16 -4.06 -27.35 6.93
CA ALA A 16 -4.10 -26.46 8.09
C ALA A 16 -4.60 -25.06 7.71
N ALA A 17 -4.10 -24.48 6.61
CA ALA A 17 -4.55 -23.17 6.12
C ALA A 17 -6.04 -23.16 5.71
N VAL A 18 -6.55 -24.26 5.13
CA VAL A 18 -7.98 -24.40 4.79
C VAL A 18 -8.84 -24.53 6.04
N THR A 19 -8.39 -25.28 7.06
CA THR A 19 -9.10 -25.39 8.34
C THR A 19 -9.12 -24.05 9.08
N GLU A 20 -7.99 -23.36 9.16
CA GLU A 20 -7.89 -22.04 9.79
C GLU A 20 -8.80 -21.01 9.08
N PHE A 21 -8.87 -21.05 7.76
CA PHE A 21 -9.83 -20.26 6.99
C PHE A 21 -11.27 -20.60 7.32
N ALA A 22 -11.61 -21.89 7.38
CA ALA A 22 -12.95 -22.34 7.70
C ALA A 22 -13.35 -21.88 9.10
N ASP A 23 -12.50 -22.09 10.10
CA ASP A 23 -12.74 -21.63 11.47
C ASP A 23 -12.93 -20.11 11.53
N LEU A 24 -12.11 -19.35 10.81
CA LEU A 24 -12.19 -17.89 10.76
C LEU A 24 -13.44 -17.33 10.05
N HIS A 25 -13.98 -18.06 9.08
CA HIS A 25 -15.13 -17.60 8.29
C HIS A 25 -16.46 -18.21 8.74
N LEU A 26 -16.41 -19.37 9.39
CA LEU A 26 -17.54 -20.22 9.74
C LEU A 26 -17.66 -20.46 11.24
N SER A 27 -16.82 -19.86 12.10
CA SER A 27 -17.01 -19.90 13.56
C SER A 27 -18.37 -19.30 13.91
N ALA A 28 -19.33 -20.19 14.13
CA ALA A 28 -20.69 -19.85 14.51
C ALA A 28 -20.74 -19.75 16.03
N ASP A 29 -20.82 -18.52 16.55
CA ASP A 29 -21.47 -18.30 17.83
C ASP A 29 -22.93 -17.93 17.54
N GLU A 30 -23.87 -18.76 18.00
CA GLU A 30 -25.29 -18.67 17.62
C GLU A 30 -26.03 -17.50 18.28
N ASP A 31 -25.44 -16.80 19.24
CA ASP A 31 -26.11 -15.74 20.02
C ASP A 31 -25.72 -14.32 19.58
N VAL A 32 -26.39 -13.82 18.54
CA VAL A 32 -26.17 -12.47 17.95
C VAL A 32 -26.99 -11.38 18.66
N SER A 33 -27.54 -11.68 19.84
CA SER A 33 -28.48 -10.81 20.57
C SER A 33 -27.79 -9.79 21.48
N ASN A 34 -26.52 -10.01 21.83
CA ASN A 34 -25.79 -9.17 22.79
C ASN A 34 -24.61 -8.44 22.12
N LEU A 35 -24.86 -7.22 21.65
CA LEU A 35 -23.84 -6.35 21.02
C LEU A 35 -22.71 -5.90 21.99
N ASN A 36 -22.78 -6.28 23.27
CA ASN A 36 -21.86 -5.88 24.32
C ASN A 36 -20.87 -7.00 24.73
N ASP A 37 -20.91 -8.16 24.09
CA ASP A 37 -19.97 -9.27 24.32
C ASP A 37 -19.04 -9.43 23.10
N PRO A 38 -17.71 -9.24 23.23
CA PRO A 38 -16.80 -9.11 22.09
C PRO A 38 -16.31 -10.47 21.57
N THR A 39 -17.19 -11.45 21.40
CA THR A 39 -16.81 -12.73 20.80
C THR A 39 -16.72 -12.60 19.28
N TYR A 40 -15.62 -13.10 18.70
CA TYR A 40 -15.37 -13.04 17.26
C TYR A 40 -16.31 -14.02 16.53
N VAL A 41 -17.29 -13.49 15.78
CA VAL A 41 -18.35 -14.26 15.11
C VAL A 41 -18.02 -14.72 13.68
N GLY A 42 -16.75 -14.61 13.27
CA GLY A 42 -16.30 -14.96 11.93
C GLY A 42 -16.65 -13.93 10.84
N SER A 43 -15.82 -13.88 9.79
CA SER A 43 -15.84 -12.78 8.81
C SER A 43 -17.07 -12.75 7.89
N LEU A 44 -17.65 -13.91 7.55
CA LEU A 44 -18.88 -13.96 6.75
C LEU A 44 -20.09 -13.45 7.55
N LYS A 45 -20.14 -13.73 8.86
CA LYS A 45 -21.14 -13.17 9.76
C LYS A 45 -20.91 -11.67 9.96
N GLY A 46 -19.66 -11.22 10.05
CA GLY A 46 -19.31 -9.80 10.02
C GLY A 46 -19.87 -9.09 8.78
N MET A 47 -19.70 -9.67 7.59
CA MET A 47 -20.27 -9.13 6.36
C MET A 47 -21.81 -9.17 6.36
N ALA A 48 -22.42 -10.23 6.92
CA ALA A 48 -23.87 -10.29 7.13
C ALA A 48 -24.34 -9.19 8.09
N VAL A 49 -23.62 -8.92 9.19
CA VAL A 49 -23.90 -7.81 10.12
C VAL A 49 -23.77 -6.46 9.41
N VAL A 50 -22.74 -6.26 8.60
CA VAL A 50 -22.59 -5.05 7.78
C VAL A 50 -23.80 -4.88 6.86
N LYS A 51 -24.22 -5.93 6.14
CA LYS A 51 -25.35 -5.85 5.18
C LYS A 51 -26.73 -5.77 5.85
N GLU A 52 -26.95 -6.51 6.92
CA GLU A 52 -28.27 -6.71 7.51
C GLU A 52 -28.56 -5.77 8.66
N LYS A 53 -27.53 -5.33 9.39
CA LYS A 53 -27.66 -4.42 10.53
C LYS A 53 -27.13 -3.03 10.18
N ILE A 54 -25.85 -2.89 9.81
CA ILE A 54 -25.22 -1.56 9.63
C ILE A 54 -25.77 -0.83 8.40
N ALA A 55 -25.85 -1.49 7.24
CA ALA A 55 -26.34 -0.89 6.01
C ALA A 55 -27.83 -0.49 6.07
N LYS A 56 -28.58 -1.02 7.05
CA LYS A 56 -29.98 -0.64 7.29
C LYS A 56 -30.12 0.49 8.31
N THR A 57 -29.14 0.69 9.20
CA THR A 57 -29.21 1.67 10.29
C THR A 57 -28.37 2.92 10.02
N VAL A 58 -27.34 2.82 9.18
CA VAL A 58 -26.44 3.92 8.81
C VAL A 58 -26.43 4.04 7.29
N PRO A 59 -26.59 5.25 6.72
CA PRO A 59 -26.46 5.45 5.28
C PRO A 59 -25.01 5.18 4.85
N ILE A 60 -24.79 4.07 4.15
CA ILE A 60 -23.50 3.72 3.56
C ILE A 60 -23.41 4.38 2.18
N ASN A 61 -22.42 5.26 2.00
CA ASN A 61 -22.10 5.84 0.71
C ASN A 61 -21.04 4.99 0.02
N PHE A 62 -21.37 4.48 -1.16
CA PHE A 62 -20.42 3.79 -2.02
C PHE A 62 -19.82 4.79 -2.99
N TYR A 63 -18.49 4.80 -3.08
CA TYR A 63 -17.76 5.63 -4.02
C TYR A 63 -17.13 4.78 -5.11
N LYS A 64 -17.06 5.34 -6.32
CA LYS A 64 -16.45 4.75 -7.50
C LYS A 64 -15.38 5.67 -8.09
N PRO A 65 -14.52 5.18 -8.99
CA PRO A 65 -13.59 6.04 -9.71
C PRO A 65 -14.29 7.26 -10.35
N GLY A 66 -13.74 8.45 -10.12
CA GLY A 66 -14.31 9.72 -10.57
C GLY A 66 -15.14 10.47 -9.53
N ASP A 67 -15.50 9.81 -8.43
CA ASP A 67 -16.14 10.47 -7.28
C ASP A 67 -15.13 11.32 -6.50
N ILE A 68 -15.64 12.40 -5.92
CA ILE A 68 -14.86 13.35 -5.13
C ILE A 68 -15.52 13.51 -3.77
N ILE A 69 -14.76 13.24 -2.72
CA ILE A 69 -15.24 13.33 -1.33
C ILE A 69 -14.72 14.63 -0.74
N THR A 70 -15.65 15.52 -0.38
CA THR A 70 -15.34 16.87 0.13
C THR A 70 -15.90 17.12 1.54
N ASN A 71 -16.67 16.18 2.09
CA ASN A 71 -17.50 16.36 3.28
C ASN A 71 -16.91 15.71 4.55
N LEU A 72 -15.72 15.11 4.50
CA LEU A 72 -15.13 14.40 5.63
C LEU A 72 -14.72 15.33 6.79
N GLU A 73 -14.35 16.58 6.50
CA GLU A 73 -14.29 17.69 7.47
C GLU A 73 -13.95 18.99 6.71
N SER A 74 -14.93 19.86 6.45
CA SER A 74 -14.72 21.07 5.64
C SER A 74 -13.65 22.03 6.18
N LYS A 75 -13.33 21.92 7.48
CA LYS A 75 -12.29 22.72 8.15
C LYS A 75 -10.86 22.31 7.78
N LEU A 76 -10.64 21.08 7.33
CA LEU A 76 -9.31 20.58 6.98
C LEU A 76 -8.85 21.06 5.59
N GLY A 77 -9.76 21.55 4.76
CA GLY A 77 -9.43 22.01 3.41
C GLY A 77 -8.85 20.90 2.52
N ILE A 78 -9.34 19.67 2.68
CA ILE A 78 -8.91 18.49 1.93
C ILE A 78 -10.01 17.97 1.01
N ARG A 79 -9.61 17.39 -0.13
CA ARG A 79 -10.50 16.65 -1.05
C ARG A 79 -9.89 15.29 -1.36
N PHE A 80 -10.73 14.27 -1.43
CA PHE A 80 -10.33 12.95 -1.89
C PHE A 80 -10.85 12.72 -3.29
N TYR A 81 -9.97 12.29 -4.19
CA TYR A 81 -10.29 11.81 -5.52
C TYR A 81 -10.20 10.28 -5.50
N VAL A 82 -11.29 9.60 -5.83
CA VAL A 82 -11.32 8.15 -5.91
C VAL A 82 -10.83 7.72 -7.29
N LEU A 83 -9.72 6.98 -7.33
CA LEU A 83 -9.14 6.47 -8.59
C LEU A 83 -9.43 4.99 -8.81
N GLY A 84 -9.59 4.21 -7.74
CA GLY A 84 -9.74 2.76 -7.81
C GLY A 84 -10.67 2.21 -6.73
N PRO A 85 -11.11 0.95 -6.89
CA PRO A 85 -10.70 0.02 -7.95
C PRO A 85 -11.34 0.34 -9.32
N PRO A 86 -10.72 -0.04 -10.45
CA PRO A 86 -11.31 0.09 -11.78
C PRO A 86 -12.60 -0.71 -11.88
N THR A 87 -13.52 -0.23 -12.72
CA THR A 87 -14.83 -0.86 -12.93
C THR A 87 -14.85 -1.90 -14.05
N SER A 88 -13.81 -1.91 -14.91
CA SER A 88 -13.71 -2.86 -16.02
C SER A 88 -12.94 -4.12 -15.61
N ILE A 89 -13.48 -5.28 -15.96
CA ILE A 89 -12.86 -6.60 -15.74
C ILE A 89 -11.50 -6.67 -16.45
N ASP A 90 -11.39 -6.10 -17.64
CA ASP A 90 -10.13 -6.06 -18.39
C ASP A 90 -9.03 -5.31 -17.63
N ALA A 91 -9.34 -4.15 -17.04
CA ALA A 91 -8.37 -3.41 -16.23
C ALA A 91 -8.03 -4.15 -14.92
N ILE A 92 -8.98 -4.87 -14.32
CA ILE A 92 -8.72 -5.68 -13.13
C ILE A 92 -7.71 -6.79 -13.45
N HIS A 93 -7.89 -7.52 -14.56
CA HIS A 93 -7.01 -8.63 -14.94
C HIS A 93 -5.70 -8.20 -15.62
N MET A 94 -5.52 -6.92 -15.91
CA MET A 94 -4.32 -6.43 -16.58
C MET A 94 -3.20 -6.16 -15.56
N GLU A 95 -2.42 -7.18 -15.26
CA GLU A 95 -1.32 -7.10 -14.28
C GLU A 95 -0.12 -6.33 -14.83
N SER A 96 0.11 -6.32 -16.15
CA SER A 96 1.29 -5.71 -16.79
C SER A 96 0.93 -4.96 -18.07
N ALA A 97 1.83 -4.09 -18.53
CA ALA A 97 1.65 -3.38 -19.79
C ALA A 97 1.54 -4.35 -20.97
N PRO A 98 0.63 -4.09 -21.94
CA PRO A 98 0.54 -4.88 -23.16
C PRO A 98 1.90 -4.97 -23.89
N SER A 99 2.18 -6.12 -24.51
CA SER A 99 3.45 -6.37 -25.21
C SER A 99 3.75 -5.40 -26.35
N ASN A 100 2.71 -4.78 -26.93
CA ASN A 100 2.83 -3.73 -27.95
C ASN A 100 3.09 -2.32 -27.36
N LYS A 101 3.16 -2.18 -26.04
CA LYS A 101 3.47 -0.94 -25.30
C LYS A 101 4.55 -1.15 -24.24
N PRO A 102 5.74 -1.67 -24.61
CA PRO A 102 6.79 -2.05 -23.64
C PRO A 102 7.34 -0.86 -22.84
N ASN A 103 7.19 0.36 -23.33
CA ASN A 103 7.64 1.57 -22.64
C ASN A 103 6.69 2.05 -21.53
N GLU A 104 5.49 1.45 -21.40
CA GLU A 104 4.53 1.87 -20.37
C GLU A 104 4.73 1.16 -19.02
N ALA A 105 5.58 0.12 -18.95
CA ALA A 105 5.98 -0.56 -17.72
C ALA A 105 7.49 -0.44 -17.46
N TYR A 106 7.90 -0.70 -16.22
CA TYR A 106 9.30 -0.92 -15.87
C TYR A 106 9.72 -2.33 -16.29
N GLN A 107 10.96 -2.49 -16.78
CA GLN A 107 11.40 -3.79 -17.29
C GLN A 107 11.40 -4.82 -16.15
N HIS A 108 11.07 -6.07 -16.48
CA HIS A 108 11.35 -7.17 -15.55
C HIS A 108 12.86 -7.17 -15.26
N SER A 109 13.22 -6.96 -13.99
CA SER A 109 14.59 -7.19 -13.53
C SER A 109 14.99 -8.61 -13.95
N HIS A 110 16.20 -8.77 -14.52
CA HIS A 110 16.74 -10.02 -15.08
C HIS A 110 16.98 -11.13 -14.04
N ASN A 111 15.97 -11.50 -13.27
CA ASN A 111 16.02 -12.65 -12.37
C ASN A 111 15.01 -13.70 -12.87
N ASN A 112 15.52 -14.51 -13.81
CA ASN A 112 15.05 -15.80 -14.34
C ASN A 112 13.56 -16.18 -14.19
N THR A 113 12.98 -16.56 -15.33
CA THR A 113 11.64 -17.15 -15.50
C THR A 113 11.31 -18.22 -14.45
N ARG A 114 10.47 -17.90 -13.47
CA ARG A 114 9.78 -18.89 -12.64
C ARG A 114 8.32 -18.95 -13.07
N THR A 115 7.81 -20.17 -13.22
CA THR A 115 6.44 -20.44 -13.66
C THR A 115 5.44 -20.09 -12.56
N ASN A 116 4.23 -19.62 -12.88
CA ASN A 116 3.18 -19.25 -11.92
C ASN A 116 2.91 -20.29 -10.82
N SER A 117 3.18 -21.58 -11.07
CA SER A 117 3.06 -22.64 -10.05
C SER A 117 4.06 -22.51 -8.89
N GLU A 118 5.23 -21.91 -9.11
CA GLU A 118 6.27 -21.75 -8.11
C GLU A 118 5.99 -20.55 -7.18
N ALA A 119 5.37 -19.49 -7.69
CA ALA A 119 4.87 -18.37 -6.89
C ALA A 119 3.67 -18.81 -6.02
N PHE A 120 2.76 -19.60 -6.59
CA PHE A 120 1.65 -20.23 -5.85
C PHE A 120 2.15 -21.17 -4.76
N THR A 121 3.13 -22.02 -5.07
CA THR A 121 3.74 -22.94 -4.10
C THR A 121 4.46 -22.17 -2.99
N ALA A 122 5.16 -21.08 -3.31
CA ALA A 122 5.80 -20.22 -2.31
C ALA A 122 4.80 -19.47 -1.41
N ALA A 123 3.64 -19.08 -1.94
CA ALA A 123 2.56 -18.46 -1.17
C ALA A 123 1.89 -19.43 -0.18
N ILE A 124 1.79 -20.72 -0.54
CA ILE A 124 1.27 -21.79 0.34
C ILE A 124 2.31 -22.23 1.37
N LEU A 125 3.59 -22.24 1.00
CA LEU A 125 4.69 -22.70 1.83
C LEU A 125 5.17 -21.69 2.88
N ASN A 126 4.69 -20.44 2.86
CA ASN A 126 5.11 -19.43 3.82
C ASN A 126 4.22 -19.50 5.09
N PRO A 127 4.73 -20.01 6.23
CA PRO A 127 3.95 -20.30 7.42
C PRO A 127 3.77 -19.05 8.30
N GLY A 128 3.32 -17.95 7.71
CA GLY A 128 2.92 -16.74 8.44
C GLY A 128 1.49 -16.85 8.95
N ALA A 129 1.19 -17.93 9.68
CA ALA A 129 0.00 -18.02 10.52
C ALA A 129 0.44 -17.64 11.95
N SER A 130 0.65 -16.35 12.18
CA SER A 130 0.88 -15.83 13.52
C SER A 130 -0.09 -14.68 13.79
N HIS A 131 -1.21 -15.09 14.37
CA HIS A 131 -2.11 -14.32 15.24
C HIS A 131 -2.99 -13.24 14.61
N ILE A 132 -4.21 -13.16 15.13
CA ILE A 132 -5.37 -12.34 14.76
C ILE A 132 -5.13 -10.83 15.05
N LEU A 133 -3.87 -10.39 15.10
CA LEU A 133 -3.46 -9.06 15.54
C LEU A 133 -2.98 -8.21 14.36
N PRO A 134 -3.17 -6.88 14.40
CA PRO A 134 -2.81 -5.98 13.30
C PRO A 134 -1.29 -5.75 13.13
N PHE A 135 -0.44 -6.43 13.91
CA PHE A 135 1.01 -6.26 13.91
C PHE A 135 1.74 -7.60 13.90
N ASP A 136 2.87 -7.67 13.20
CA ASP A 136 3.77 -8.84 13.18
C ASP A 136 4.30 -9.14 14.58
N GLU A 137 4.56 -10.41 14.88
CA GLU A 137 5.02 -10.88 16.21
C GLU A 137 6.27 -10.14 16.71
N ALA A 138 7.17 -9.74 15.80
CA ALA A 138 8.35 -8.95 16.14
C ALA A 138 8.04 -7.55 16.71
N PHE A 139 6.83 -7.04 16.48
CA PHE A 139 6.32 -5.77 17.02
C PHE A 139 5.29 -5.98 18.13
N LEU A 140 4.98 -7.23 18.48
CA LEU A 140 4.14 -7.57 19.62
C LEU A 140 5.05 -7.70 20.84
N ASP A 141 4.88 -6.78 21.79
CA ASP A 141 5.48 -6.92 23.11
C ASP A 141 4.66 -7.91 23.97
N LEU A 142 4.82 -9.20 23.67
CA LEU A 142 4.09 -10.30 24.33
C LEU A 142 4.47 -10.48 25.80
N GLU A 143 5.65 -10.01 26.23
CA GLU A 143 6.08 -10.03 27.64
C GLU A 143 5.40 -8.92 28.46
N SER A 144 4.99 -7.81 27.84
CA SER A 144 4.38 -6.66 28.52
C SER A 144 2.87 -6.74 28.76
N GLN A 145 2.19 -7.83 28.38
CA GLN A 145 0.74 -7.96 28.63
C GLN A 145 0.36 -7.93 30.13
N LEU A 146 1.34 -7.92 31.03
CA LEU A 146 1.10 -7.70 32.45
C LEU A 146 1.36 -6.26 32.93
N GLU A 147 2.01 -5.36 32.17
CA GLU A 147 2.25 -3.99 32.65
C GLU A 147 2.74 -2.97 31.59
N TYR A 148 2.16 -2.91 30.38
CA TYR A 148 2.48 -1.83 29.43
C TYR A 148 1.86 -0.49 29.88
N LYS A 149 2.68 0.38 30.50
CA LYS A 149 2.35 1.79 30.73
C LYS A 149 2.75 2.60 29.50
N ALA A 150 1.84 2.70 28.53
CA ALA A 150 1.97 3.70 27.48
C ALA A 150 2.25 5.07 28.13
N GLU A 151 3.25 5.80 27.62
CA GLU A 151 3.57 7.15 28.09
C GLU A 151 2.28 7.98 28.08
N PRO A 152 1.91 8.68 29.18
CA PRO A 152 0.62 9.38 29.28
C PRO A 152 0.36 10.34 28.12
N SER A 153 1.43 10.89 27.54
CA SER A 153 1.40 11.76 26.36
C SER A 153 0.94 11.03 25.08
N GLN A 154 1.43 9.82 24.83
CA GLN A 154 1.04 8.99 23.68
C GLN A 154 -0.39 8.47 23.86
N LYS A 155 -0.72 8.01 25.08
CA LYS A 155 -2.08 7.57 25.43
C LYS A 155 -3.09 8.71 25.27
N ALA A 156 -2.77 9.92 25.74
CA ALA A 156 -3.66 11.07 25.59
C ALA A 156 -3.88 11.49 24.12
N ILE A 157 -2.86 11.38 23.26
CA ILE A 157 -3.02 11.61 21.81
C ILE A 157 -3.91 10.54 21.20
N TYR A 158 -3.69 9.27 21.55
CA TYR A 158 -4.46 8.13 21.06
C TYR A 158 -5.95 8.21 21.46
N GLU A 159 -6.23 8.58 22.72
CA GLU A 159 -7.60 8.73 23.23
C GLU A 159 -8.31 9.97 22.69
N ARG A 160 -7.58 11.08 22.47
CA ARG A 160 -8.14 12.32 21.92
C ARG A 160 -8.57 12.17 20.45
N GLU A 161 -7.84 11.37 19.68
CA GLU A 161 -8.07 11.19 18.24
C GLU A 161 -8.59 9.79 17.95
N ASN A 162 -9.61 9.35 18.72
CA ASN A 162 -10.17 7.99 18.67
C ASN A 162 -10.57 7.52 17.26
N TRP A 163 -10.96 8.46 16.37
CA TRP A 163 -11.29 8.18 14.97
C TRP A 163 -10.09 7.74 14.11
N ARG A 164 -8.85 7.96 14.59
CA ARG A 164 -7.60 7.53 13.93
C ARG A 164 -7.12 6.15 14.40
N THR A 165 -7.86 5.50 15.30
CA THR A 165 -7.46 4.20 15.84
C THR A 165 -7.84 3.07 14.88
N ILE A 166 -6.98 2.07 14.75
CA ILE A 166 -7.21 0.86 13.93
C ILE A 166 -7.73 -0.31 14.78
N ASN A 167 -8.20 -0.02 16.02
CA ASN A 167 -8.62 -1.02 17.01
C ASN A 167 -9.76 -1.93 16.54
N HIS A 168 -10.49 -1.52 15.50
CA HIS A 168 -11.64 -2.24 14.96
C HIS A 168 -11.43 -2.68 13.51
N ASP A 169 -10.18 -2.87 13.08
CA ASP A 169 -9.88 -3.37 11.75
C ASP A 169 -10.32 -4.84 11.60
N TRP A 170 -11.57 -5.02 11.17
CA TRP A 170 -12.24 -6.30 10.99
C TRP A 170 -11.87 -7.04 9.69
N LEU A 171 -11.06 -6.42 8.81
CA LEU A 171 -10.86 -6.91 7.44
C LEU A 171 -9.73 -7.94 7.27
N ASN A 172 -8.80 -8.02 8.23
CA ASN A 172 -7.46 -8.55 7.93
C ASN A 172 -7.33 -10.08 7.85
N SER A 173 -8.24 -10.82 8.48
CA SER A 173 -8.10 -12.27 8.51
C SER A 173 -8.77 -12.95 7.29
N ALA A 174 -9.94 -12.46 6.85
CA ALA A 174 -10.62 -12.95 5.65
C ALA A 174 -10.05 -12.41 4.34
N GLY A 175 -9.58 -11.16 4.37
CA GLY A 175 -8.88 -10.56 3.24
C GLY A 175 -7.67 -11.40 2.86
N SER A 176 -6.82 -11.79 3.80
CA SER A 176 -5.53 -12.40 3.46
C SER A 176 -5.64 -13.71 2.66
N LEU A 177 -6.55 -14.65 2.99
CA LEU A 177 -6.70 -15.87 2.19
C LEU A 177 -7.56 -15.68 0.93
N ALA A 178 -8.65 -14.91 0.98
CA ALA A 178 -9.45 -14.61 -0.22
C ALA A 178 -8.64 -13.79 -1.24
N LEU A 179 -7.76 -12.89 -0.79
CA LEU A 179 -6.83 -12.13 -1.61
C LEU A 179 -5.68 -13.01 -2.13
N ARG A 180 -5.26 -14.04 -1.39
CA ARG A 180 -4.26 -15.03 -1.87
C ARG A 180 -4.85 -16.05 -2.83
N MET A 181 -6.15 -16.33 -2.75
CA MET A 181 -6.86 -17.26 -3.63
C MET A 181 -7.30 -16.63 -4.95
N ASN A 182 -7.49 -15.31 -5.00
CA ASN A 182 -7.92 -14.62 -6.22
C ASN A 182 -6.70 -14.01 -6.94
N SER A 183 -6.42 -14.47 -8.15
CA SER A 183 -5.55 -13.72 -9.08
C SER A 183 -6.18 -12.36 -9.38
N SER A 184 -5.38 -11.31 -9.59
CA SER A 184 -5.84 -9.94 -9.91
C SER A 184 -6.36 -9.08 -8.74
N THR A 185 -6.00 -9.42 -7.49
CA THR A 185 -6.41 -8.68 -6.28
C THR A 185 -5.73 -7.34 -6.11
N ASN A 186 -4.51 -7.21 -6.63
CA ASN A 186 -3.75 -5.98 -6.59
C ASN A 186 -4.47 -4.83 -7.31
N ASN A 187 -5.09 -5.11 -8.46
CA ASN A 187 -5.94 -4.14 -9.16
C ASN A 187 -7.31 -3.92 -8.51
N LEU A 188 -7.66 -4.60 -7.41
CA LEU A 188 -8.82 -4.25 -6.59
C LEU A 188 -8.49 -3.24 -5.47
N SER A 189 -7.26 -2.70 -5.47
CA SER A 189 -6.83 -1.69 -4.50
C SER A 189 -7.72 -0.45 -4.51
N LEU A 190 -8.09 -0.01 -3.31
CA LEU A 190 -8.62 1.35 -3.11
C LEU A 190 -7.48 2.34 -3.35
N ALA A 191 -7.54 3.05 -4.47
CA ALA A 191 -6.57 4.07 -4.84
C ALA A 191 -7.18 5.46 -4.65
N LEU A 192 -6.49 6.31 -3.87
CA LEU A 192 -6.94 7.65 -3.50
C LEU A 192 -5.85 8.69 -3.78
N ALA A 193 -6.27 9.85 -4.27
CA ALA A 193 -5.46 11.06 -4.26
C ALA A 193 -6.09 12.08 -3.31
N ILE A 194 -5.31 12.57 -2.37
CA ILE A 194 -5.74 13.50 -1.33
C ILE A 194 -5.13 14.86 -1.65
N GLU A 195 -5.97 15.84 -1.95
CA GLU A 195 -5.54 17.20 -2.27
C GLU A 195 -5.71 18.12 -1.08
N PHE A 196 -4.69 18.92 -0.81
CA PHE A 196 -4.80 20.11 0.03
C PHE A 196 -5.28 21.29 -0.82
N VAL A 197 -6.57 21.64 -0.72
CA VAL A 197 -7.25 22.60 -1.61
C VAL A 197 -6.56 23.96 -1.66
N GLY A 198 -6.01 24.42 -0.52
CA GLY A 198 -5.33 25.72 -0.44
C GLY A 198 -4.07 25.83 -1.30
N SER A 199 -3.41 24.71 -1.61
CA SER A 199 -2.17 24.68 -2.39
C SER A 199 -2.27 23.88 -3.69
N GLY A 200 -3.30 23.05 -3.84
CA GLY A 200 -3.43 22.07 -4.92
C GLY A 200 -2.46 20.88 -4.81
N ARG A 201 -1.69 20.78 -3.72
CA ARG A 201 -0.73 19.68 -3.49
C ARG A 201 -1.47 18.38 -3.26
N ILE A 202 -0.95 17.28 -3.82
CA ILE A 202 -1.58 15.97 -3.75
C ILE A 202 -0.69 14.95 -3.04
N MET A 203 -1.30 14.14 -2.17
CA MET A 203 -0.74 12.90 -1.67
C MET A 203 -1.43 11.72 -2.37
N LEU A 204 -0.66 10.87 -3.04
CA LEU A 204 -1.17 9.73 -3.79
C LEU A 204 -0.95 8.42 -3.02
N PHE A 205 -2.05 7.70 -2.81
CA PHE A 205 -2.11 6.41 -2.11
C PHE A 205 -2.75 5.36 -3.02
N PRO A 206 -1.95 4.67 -3.84
CA PRO A 206 -2.45 3.73 -4.84
C PRO A 206 -2.72 2.32 -4.28
N GLY A 207 -2.47 2.07 -2.99
CA GLY A 207 -2.47 0.71 -2.45
C GLY A 207 -1.44 -0.17 -3.15
N ASP A 208 -1.85 -1.35 -3.60
CA ASP A 208 -1.04 -2.27 -4.40
C ASP A 208 -1.50 -2.34 -5.86
N ALA A 209 -2.14 -1.26 -6.35
CA ALA A 209 -2.53 -1.11 -7.75
C ALA A 209 -1.42 -1.55 -8.71
N GLU A 210 -1.77 -2.36 -9.70
CA GLU A 210 -0.90 -2.77 -10.81
C GLU A 210 -1.25 -2.00 -12.08
N TYR A 211 -0.52 -2.28 -13.17
CA TYR A 211 -0.60 -1.53 -14.42
C TYR A 211 -2.04 -1.26 -14.89
N GLY A 212 -2.94 -2.24 -14.83
CA GLY A 212 -4.33 -2.11 -15.24
C GLY A 212 -5.08 -1.00 -14.49
N SER A 213 -4.86 -0.87 -13.18
CA SER A 213 -5.38 0.26 -12.38
C SER A 213 -4.82 1.58 -12.90
N TRP A 214 -3.49 1.70 -13.01
CA TRP A 214 -2.85 2.93 -13.51
C TRP A 214 -3.34 3.34 -14.91
N ALA A 215 -3.51 2.37 -15.81
CA ALA A 215 -4.01 2.59 -17.16
C ALA A 215 -5.45 3.12 -17.11
N SER A 216 -6.31 2.52 -16.29
CA SER A 216 -7.72 2.89 -16.15
C SER A 216 -7.93 4.31 -15.62
N TRP A 217 -6.99 4.86 -14.83
CA TRP A 217 -7.16 6.17 -14.24
C TRP A 217 -7.23 7.28 -15.29
N HIS A 218 -6.62 7.08 -16.46
CA HIS A 218 -6.64 8.05 -17.56
C HIS A 218 -7.98 8.10 -18.30
N ASP A 219 -8.84 7.12 -18.08
CA ASP A 219 -10.19 7.05 -18.66
C ASP A 219 -11.28 7.53 -17.67
N ILE A 220 -10.88 7.97 -16.45
CA ILE A 220 -11.81 8.49 -15.45
C ILE A 220 -12.39 9.82 -15.93
N VAL A 221 -13.72 9.88 -15.96
CA VAL A 221 -14.47 11.12 -16.18
C VAL A 221 -14.73 11.78 -14.84
N TRP A 222 -13.98 12.84 -14.55
CA TRP A 222 -14.12 13.59 -13.30
C TRP A 222 -15.36 14.49 -13.33
N THR A 223 -16.10 14.50 -12.21
CA THR A 223 -17.31 15.32 -12.06
C THR A 223 -17.05 16.80 -11.77
N THR A 224 -15.81 17.16 -11.41
CA THR A 224 -15.38 18.55 -11.23
C THR A 224 -14.62 19.08 -12.44
N LYS A 225 -14.68 20.39 -12.65
CA LYS A 225 -13.74 21.09 -13.52
C LYS A 225 -12.40 21.25 -12.82
N GLY A 226 -11.32 21.14 -13.60
CA GLY A 226 -9.95 21.43 -13.20
C GLY A 226 -9.62 22.92 -13.34
N LYS A 227 -8.33 23.23 -13.46
CA LYS A 227 -7.83 24.60 -13.64
C LYS A 227 -8.34 25.22 -14.95
N ASP A 228 -8.63 26.52 -14.94
CA ASP A 228 -9.06 27.29 -16.11
C ASP A 228 -10.35 26.76 -16.77
N ASP A 229 -11.28 26.24 -15.97
CA ASP A 229 -12.59 25.73 -16.41
C ASP A 229 -12.54 24.51 -17.37
N LYS A 230 -11.37 23.89 -17.54
CA LYS A 230 -11.20 22.66 -18.32
C LYS A 230 -11.66 21.43 -17.52
N PRO A 231 -12.06 20.32 -18.18
CA PRO A 231 -12.27 19.05 -17.49
C PRO A 231 -11.01 18.67 -16.68
N LEU A 232 -11.20 18.25 -15.43
CA LEU A 232 -10.10 17.70 -14.66
C LEU A 232 -9.61 16.41 -15.36
N GLU A 233 -8.31 16.29 -15.55
CA GLU A 233 -7.67 15.07 -16.01
C GLU A 233 -6.85 14.46 -14.88
N THR A 234 -6.75 13.13 -14.85
CA THR A 234 -5.90 12.42 -13.88
C THR A 234 -4.43 12.82 -14.01
N SER A 235 -3.96 13.15 -15.21
CA SER A 235 -2.62 13.70 -15.45
C SER A 235 -2.34 14.94 -14.59
N ALA A 236 -3.34 15.81 -14.39
CA ALA A 236 -3.22 16.99 -13.55
C ALA A 236 -3.05 16.62 -12.07
N LEU A 237 -3.71 15.56 -11.59
CA LEU A 237 -3.54 15.05 -10.24
C LEU A 237 -2.12 14.47 -10.02
N LEU A 238 -1.63 13.69 -10.99
CA LEU A 238 -0.28 13.11 -10.95
C LEU A 238 0.79 14.21 -10.97
N ASN A 239 0.64 15.23 -11.83
CA ASN A 239 1.57 16.35 -11.93
C ASN A 239 1.69 17.15 -10.62
N GLN A 240 0.63 17.22 -9.82
CA GLN A 240 0.59 17.94 -8.54
C GLN A 240 0.91 17.06 -7.33
N THR A 241 1.25 15.79 -7.55
CA THR A 241 1.59 14.86 -6.47
C THR A 241 2.91 15.27 -5.83
N VAL A 242 2.87 15.59 -4.53
CA VAL A 242 4.04 15.93 -3.70
C VAL A 242 4.47 14.78 -2.80
N PHE A 243 3.57 13.82 -2.55
CA PHE A 243 3.89 12.61 -1.80
C PHE A 243 3.27 11.39 -2.50
N TYR A 244 4.08 10.36 -2.69
CA TYR A 244 3.68 9.13 -3.35
C TYR A 244 3.99 7.92 -2.46
N LYS A 245 2.95 7.23 -1.97
CA LYS A 245 3.14 5.87 -1.46
C LYS A 245 3.39 4.96 -2.66
N VAL A 246 4.58 4.39 -2.74
CA VAL A 246 4.95 3.52 -3.85
C VAL A 246 4.00 2.32 -3.86
N ALA A 247 3.36 2.10 -4.99
CA ALA A 247 2.43 1.01 -5.17
C ALA A 247 3.15 -0.34 -5.13
N HIS A 248 2.50 -1.33 -4.51
CA HIS A 248 2.88 -2.74 -4.57
C HIS A 248 4.38 -2.97 -4.26
N HIS A 249 4.88 -2.29 -3.23
CA HIS A 249 6.19 -2.56 -2.61
C HIS A 249 7.40 -2.52 -3.59
N LEU A 250 7.40 -1.64 -4.59
CA LEU A 250 8.43 -1.57 -5.65
C LEU A 250 8.47 -2.79 -6.60
N SER A 251 7.38 -3.53 -6.71
CA SER A 251 7.23 -4.54 -7.76
C SER A 251 7.30 -3.89 -9.14
N HIS A 252 7.91 -4.58 -10.10
CA HIS A 252 8.00 -4.17 -11.51
C HIS A 252 6.67 -3.79 -12.15
N ASN A 253 5.56 -4.38 -11.70
CA ASN A 253 4.22 -4.15 -12.23
C ASN A 253 3.36 -3.20 -11.36
N GLY A 254 3.88 -2.79 -10.20
CA GLY A 254 3.16 -1.95 -9.24
C GLY A 254 2.97 -0.52 -9.71
N SER A 255 3.76 -0.04 -10.65
CA SER A 255 3.71 1.36 -11.08
C SER A 255 3.82 1.47 -12.60
N ALA A 256 2.86 2.14 -13.23
CA ALA A 256 3.01 2.51 -14.63
C ALA A 256 4.14 3.56 -14.78
N LYS A 257 4.88 3.45 -15.89
CA LYS A 257 5.99 4.34 -16.20
C LYS A 257 5.49 5.66 -16.80
N LEU A 258 5.21 5.67 -18.10
CA LEU A 258 4.81 6.86 -18.86
C LEU A 258 3.45 7.44 -18.41
N ARG A 259 2.54 6.56 -17.98
CA ARG A 259 1.19 6.90 -17.50
C ARG A 259 1.09 6.99 -15.98
N GLY A 260 2.22 6.99 -15.27
CA GLY A 260 2.24 6.99 -13.81
C GLY A 260 3.38 7.83 -13.28
N VAL A 261 4.46 7.17 -12.84
CA VAL A 261 5.58 7.81 -12.12
C VAL A 261 6.22 8.94 -12.94
N GLU A 262 6.31 8.81 -14.26
CA GLU A 262 6.92 9.88 -15.08
C GLU A 262 6.06 11.14 -15.23
N MET A 263 4.75 11.04 -14.96
CA MET A 263 3.85 12.20 -14.88
C MET A 263 3.98 12.92 -13.52
N MET A 264 4.59 12.32 -12.50
CA MET A 264 4.80 13.00 -11.22
C MET A 264 6.00 13.96 -11.34
N THR A 265 5.72 15.19 -11.74
CA THR A 265 6.76 16.20 -12.04
C THR A 265 6.89 17.30 -10.99
N HIS A 266 6.13 17.25 -9.89
CA HIS A 266 6.19 18.28 -8.87
C HIS A 266 7.61 18.35 -8.24
N PRO A 267 8.22 19.54 -8.09
CA PRO A 267 9.60 19.67 -7.60
C PRO A 267 9.80 19.14 -6.17
N ASP A 268 8.75 19.19 -5.35
CA ASP A 268 8.74 18.70 -3.97
C ASP A 268 8.39 17.20 -3.84
N LEU A 269 8.26 16.46 -4.94
CA LEU A 269 7.88 15.05 -4.91
C LEU A 269 8.78 14.24 -3.96
N ALA A 270 8.15 13.57 -3.00
CA ALA A 270 8.73 12.55 -2.15
C ALA A 270 8.01 11.22 -2.37
N ALA A 271 8.74 10.12 -2.24
CA ALA A 271 8.18 8.78 -2.39
C ALA A 271 8.52 7.91 -1.18
N MET A 272 7.57 7.09 -0.73
CA MET A 272 7.76 6.15 0.37
C MET A 272 7.38 4.74 -0.07
N ALA A 273 8.32 3.81 0.00
CA ALA A 273 8.09 2.39 -0.28
C ALA A 273 8.02 1.59 1.02
N THR A 274 6.92 0.86 1.20
CA THR A 274 6.72 -0.08 2.30
C THR A 274 7.41 -1.42 2.00
N LEU A 275 8.71 -1.41 1.73
CA LEU A 275 9.49 -2.62 1.41
C LEU A 275 10.36 -3.03 2.60
N ASP A 276 10.26 -4.29 2.99
CA ASP A 276 11.23 -4.96 3.86
C ASP A 276 11.69 -6.26 3.20
N TYR A 277 12.95 -6.28 2.77
CA TYR A 277 13.50 -7.38 1.96
C TYR A 277 13.52 -8.72 2.70
N ASP A 278 13.71 -8.68 4.02
CA ASP A 278 13.77 -9.88 4.85
C ASP A 278 12.38 -10.55 5.01
N ARG A 279 11.30 -9.84 4.64
CA ARG A 279 9.92 -10.33 4.70
C ARG A 279 9.35 -10.73 3.34
N ILE A 280 10.09 -10.52 2.25
CA ILE A 280 9.65 -10.91 0.90
C ILE A 280 9.67 -12.43 0.80
N SER A 281 8.55 -13.03 0.38
CA SER A 281 8.56 -14.47 0.15
C SER A 281 9.53 -14.82 -0.98
N PRO A 282 10.32 -15.91 -0.89
CA PRO A 282 11.39 -16.20 -1.85
C PRO A 282 10.97 -16.16 -3.32
N GLY A 283 9.73 -16.54 -3.63
CA GLY A 283 9.16 -16.51 -4.98
C GLY A 283 9.05 -15.11 -5.62
N TRP A 284 9.13 -14.03 -4.83
CA TRP A 284 8.96 -12.66 -5.31
C TRP A 284 10.25 -11.84 -5.31
N THR A 285 11.33 -12.35 -4.71
CA THR A 285 12.64 -11.67 -4.62
C THR A 285 13.27 -11.33 -5.97
N SER A 286 12.84 -11.97 -7.06
CA SER A 286 13.24 -11.65 -8.43
C SER A 286 12.52 -10.44 -9.03
N THR A 287 11.36 -10.07 -8.48
CA THR A 287 10.45 -9.06 -9.04
C THR A 287 10.48 -7.72 -8.30
N MET A 288 11.04 -7.69 -7.09
CA MET A 288 11.14 -6.53 -6.21
C MET A 288 12.44 -6.57 -5.37
N PRO A 289 13.09 -5.42 -5.11
CA PRO A 289 12.78 -4.11 -5.70
C PRO A 289 13.13 -4.07 -7.19
N ASN A 290 12.27 -3.46 -8.00
CA ASN A 290 12.54 -3.25 -9.41
C ASN A 290 13.59 -2.14 -9.61
N ARG A 291 14.70 -2.48 -10.28
CA ARG A 291 15.84 -1.58 -10.49
C ARG A 291 15.47 -0.31 -11.26
N ASP A 292 14.69 -0.41 -12.33
CA ASP A 292 14.35 0.74 -13.17
C ASP A 292 13.39 1.69 -12.44
N LEU A 293 12.43 1.14 -11.68
CA LEU A 293 11.53 1.92 -10.85
C LEU A 293 12.30 2.64 -9.73
N VAL A 294 13.23 1.96 -9.05
CA VAL A 294 14.11 2.58 -8.05
C VAL A 294 14.92 3.73 -8.66
N ALA A 295 15.51 3.53 -9.84
CA ALA A 295 16.27 4.57 -10.54
C ALA A 295 15.39 5.77 -10.93
N ALA A 296 14.18 5.52 -11.42
CA ALA A 296 13.22 6.57 -11.76
C ALA A 296 12.79 7.36 -10.52
N LEU A 297 12.46 6.69 -9.42
CA LEU A 297 12.07 7.33 -8.16
C LEU A 297 13.22 8.14 -7.55
N LEU A 298 14.45 7.61 -7.53
CA LEU A 298 15.63 8.36 -7.09
C LEU A 298 15.77 9.68 -7.85
N THR A 299 15.65 9.63 -9.17
CA THR A 299 15.80 10.80 -10.03
C THR A 299 14.66 11.80 -9.84
N ARG A 300 13.40 11.34 -9.92
CA ARG A 300 12.20 12.19 -9.86
C ARG A 300 12.01 12.85 -8.51
N THR A 301 12.37 12.15 -7.44
CA THR A 301 12.28 12.68 -6.07
C THR A 301 13.51 13.49 -5.66
N LYS A 302 14.54 13.59 -6.52
CA LYS A 302 15.87 14.10 -6.15
C LYS A 302 16.43 13.41 -4.90
N GLY A 303 16.11 12.14 -4.72
CA GLY A 303 16.48 11.37 -3.54
C GLY A 303 15.56 11.55 -2.32
N ARG A 304 14.43 12.28 -2.38
CA ARG A 304 13.34 12.22 -1.36
C ARG A 304 12.59 10.88 -1.38
N PHE A 305 13.33 9.80 -1.59
CA PHE A 305 12.87 8.43 -1.61
C PHE A 305 13.20 7.78 -0.28
N MET A 306 12.18 7.22 0.37
CA MET A 306 12.23 6.60 1.68
C MET A 306 11.78 5.15 1.55
N ILE A 307 12.47 4.23 2.20
CA ILE A 307 12.14 2.81 2.18
C ILE A 307 12.05 2.33 3.62
N MET A 308 11.00 1.58 3.94
CA MET A 308 10.72 1.09 5.29
C MET A 308 11.92 0.37 5.92
N ASN A 309 12.58 -0.53 5.18
CA ASN A 309 13.84 -1.12 5.59
C ASN A 309 14.84 -1.15 4.43
N GLU A 310 15.90 -0.34 4.55
CA GLU A 310 16.98 -0.25 3.55
C GLU A 310 18.07 -1.33 3.73
N LYS A 311 18.04 -2.07 4.83
CA LYS A 311 19.06 -3.08 5.14
C LYS A 311 19.07 -4.17 4.07
N GLY A 312 20.26 -4.45 3.53
CA GLY A 312 20.42 -5.49 2.51
C GLY A 312 19.84 -5.15 1.13
N LEU A 313 19.37 -3.91 0.93
CA LEU A 313 18.97 -3.41 -0.39
C LEU A 313 20.15 -2.80 -1.13
N PHE A 314 20.25 -3.13 -2.41
CA PHE A 314 21.27 -2.64 -3.33
C PHE A 314 20.62 -2.00 -4.56
N VAL A 315 21.33 -1.08 -5.19
CA VAL A 315 20.88 -0.47 -6.47
C VAL A 315 20.72 -1.55 -7.54
N ASP A 316 21.62 -2.53 -7.54
CA ASP A 316 21.50 -3.76 -8.30
C ASP A 316 21.48 -4.94 -7.32
N GLN A 317 20.27 -5.44 -7.03
CA GLN A 317 20.06 -6.51 -6.05
C GLN A 317 20.72 -7.83 -6.46
N ALA A 318 20.80 -8.12 -7.76
CA ALA A 318 21.44 -9.33 -8.27
C ALA A 318 22.96 -9.27 -8.15
N ALA A 319 23.55 -8.12 -8.49
CA ALA A 319 24.98 -7.91 -8.40
C ALA A 319 25.48 -7.53 -7.00
N LYS A 320 24.55 -7.23 -6.06
CA LYS A 320 24.83 -6.65 -4.73
C LYS A 320 25.77 -5.45 -4.81
N LYS A 321 25.62 -4.64 -5.86
CA LYS A 321 26.43 -3.46 -6.09
C LYS A 321 25.77 -2.27 -5.44
N GLU A 322 26.55 -1.59 -4.61
CA GLU A 322 26.22 -0.34 -3.92
C GLU A 322 24.96 -0.42 -3.03
N PRO A 323 25.08 -0.24 -1.71
CA PRO A 323 23.92 -0.15 -0.84
C PRO A 323 22.97 0.96 -1.29
N LEU A 324 21.68 0.67 -1.38
CA LEU A 324 20.67 1.63 -1.83
C LEU A 324 20.62 2.87 -0.92
N SER A 325 20.87 2.68 0.38
CA SER A 325 20.99 3.76 1.37
C SER A 325 22.11 4.75 1.05
N THR A 326 23.25 4.27 0.53
CA THR A 326 24.36 5.11 0.06
C THR A 326 23.94 5.89 -1.18
N LYS A 327 23.32 5.21 -2.16
CA LYS A 327 22.89 5.86 -3.41
C LYS A 327 21.86 6.95 -3.17
N ILE A 328 20.89 6.70 -2.28
CA ILE A 328 19.88 7.70 -1.88
C ILE A 328 20.56 8.97 -1.35
N LYS A 329 21.57 8.84 -0.48
CA LYS A 329 22.31 9.98 0.07
C LYS A 329 23.09 10.73 -1.01
N GLU A 330 23.80 10.01 -1.88
CA GLU A 330 24.54 10.60 -3.00
C GLU A 330 23.61 11.42 -3.91
N VAL A 331 22.46 10.86 -4.29
CA VAL A 331 21.49 11.54 -5.16
C VAL A 331 20.92 12.79 -4.49
N ARG A 332 20.63 12.74 -3.18
CA ARG A 332 20.20 13.93 -2.41
C ARG A 332 21.26 15.03 -2.46
N GLU A 333 22.53 14.69 -2.24
CA GLU A 333 23.64 15.65 -2.26
C GLU A 333 23.87 16.26 -3.64
N GLN A 334 23.70 15.46 -4.70
CA GLN A 334 23.92 15.89 -6.09
C GLN A 334 22.77 16.71 -6.67
N LEU A 335 21.51 16.34 -6.38
CA LEU A 335 20.34 16.88 -7.08
C LEU A 335 19.57 17.94 -6.28
N MET A 336 19.68 17.97 -4.96
CA MET A 336 19.05 19.00 -4.13
C MET A 336 19.95 20.21 -3.95
N SER A 337 19.38 21.40 -4.11
CA SER A 337 19.99 22.64 -3.63
C SER A 337 20.17 22.64 -2.10
N SER A 338 21.03 23.50 -1.57
CA SER A 338 21.25 23.60 -0.12
C SER A 338 19.98 23.92 0.67
N GLU A 339 19.06 24.72 0.09
CA GLU A 339 17.77 25.01 0.71
C GLU A 339 16.86 23.77 0.71
N GLU A 340 16.75 23.06 -0.41
CA GLU A 340 15.98 21.81 -0.49
C GLU A 340 16.47 20.75 0.50
N GLN A 341 17.80 20.65 0.70
CA GLN A 341 18.38 19.73 1.69
C GLN A 341 18.01 20.12 3.12
N LYS A 342 18.03 21.42 3.45
CA LYS A 342 17.65 21.93 4.76
C LYS A 342 16.18 21.68 5.04
N GLU A 343 15.32 21.91 4.05
CA GLU A 343 13.89 21.66 4.14
C GLU A 343 13.59 20.17 4.30
N PHE A 344 14.26 19.30 3.53
CA PHE A 344 14.11 17.86 3.68
C PHE A 344 14.50 17.39 5.08
N LYS A 345 15.63 17.88 5.62
CA LYS A 345 16.06 17.56 7.00
C LYS A 345 15.07 18.02 8.07
N LYS A 346 14.32 19.09 7.80
CA LYS A 346 13.25 19.57 8.71
C LYS A 346 11.98 18.72 8.60
N ALA A 347 11.67 18.23 7.40
CA ALA A 347 10.46 17.47 7.12
C ALA A 347 10.59 15.97 7.40
N PHE A 348 11.81 15.42 7.42
CA PHE A 348 12.08 13.99 7.55
C PHE A 348 12.78 13.64 8.86
N THR A 349 12.18 12.74 9.63
CA THR A 349 12.73 12.22 10.88
C THR A 349 12.75 10.70 10.81
N VAL A 350 13.86 10.11 11.22
CA VAL A 350 13.96 8.66 11.49
C VAL A 350 13.88 8.49 13.00
N ASP A 351 12.99 7.62 13.46
CA ASP A 351 12.92 7.26 14.87
C ASP A 351 14.28 6.70 15.36
N PRO A 352 14.82 7.13 16.51
CA PRO A 352 16.10 6.62 17.01
C PRO A 352 16.13 5.10 17.24
N GLY A 353 14.98 4.48 17.50
CA GLY A 353 14.82 3.03 17.62
C GLY A 353 14.58 2.32 16.28
N ASN A 354 14.57 3.06 15.15
CA ASN A 354 14.21 2.59 13.82
C ASN A 354 12.80 1.98 13.74
N LEU A 355 11.86 2.43 14.57
CA LEU A 355 10.49 1.89 14.57
C LEU A 355 9.61 2.51 13.49
N TYR A 356 9.86 3.77 13.12
CA TYR A 356 9.10 4.45 12.07
C TYR A 356 9.93 5.50 11.34
N LEU A 357 9.43 5.86 10.16
CA LEU A 357 9.87 7.01 9.38
C LEU A 357 8.75 8.05 9.41
N GLU A 358 9.07 9.29 9.81
CA GLU A 358 8.13 10.40 9.75
C GLU A 358 8.53 11.33 8.59
N TYR A 359 7.56 11.63 7.71
CA TYR A 359 7.72 12.64 6.68
C TYR A 359 6.54 13.62 6.71
N ARG A 360 6.86 14.91 6.82
CA ARG A 360 5.87 15.99 6.92
C ARG A 360 5.67 16.65 5.57
N VAL A 361 4.44 16.62 5.08
CA VAL A 361 4.00 17.34 3.88
C VAL A 361 3.35 18.64 4.30
N GLU A 362 3.92 19.77 3.87
CA GLU A 362 3.31 21.08 4.09
C GLU A 362 2.08 21.25 3.19
N ALA A 363 0.92 21.48 3.81
CA ALA A 363 -0.38 21.59 3.15
C ALA A 363 -0.56 22.90 2.35
N GLN A 364 0.23 23.93 2.65
CA GLN A 364 0.20 25.23 1.96
C GLN A 364 1.38 25.36 1.00
N SER A 365 1.17 26.02 -0.14
CA SER A 365 2.29 26.40 -1.02
C SER A 365 3.11 27.47 -0.34
N LYS A 366 4.44 27.37 -0.41
CA LYS A 366 5.33 28.44 0.03
C LYS A 366 5.06 29.67 -0.85
N SER A 367 4.75 30.80 -0.21
CA SER A 367 4.49 32.09 -0.85
C SER A 367 5.73 32.64 -1.56
#